data_AF-A0A2A8BIB0-F1
#
_entry.id   AF-A0A2A8BIB0-F1
#
_cell.length_a   1.000
_cell.length_b   1.000
_cell.length_c   1.000
_cell.angle_alpha   90.00
_cell.angle_beta   90.00
_cell.angle_gamma   90.00
#
_symmetry.space_group_name_H-M   'P 1'
#
loop_
_entity.id
_entity.type
_entity.pdbx_description
1 polymer ?
#
loop_
_entity_poly.entity_id
_entity_poly.type
_entity_poly.pdbx_seq_one_letter_code
_entity_poly.pdbx_strand_id
1 'polypeptide(L)'
;MKKLLGIATAAVFGLGIFAGSAKAETIVTTDVLNVRENPTVESKLVGKMLSGNKLDVINTENGWAKIKLNGKEAFVSAEFTKSTYYVTAGALNVRAGANTDSEILGKLNKDDVIETTNQVQNEWLQFDYNGKTGYVHMPFLTGTAPVIEKKEVVTQEEAPVRVNTPVKNNKVVKSKESVKNVESSKPVAKQQSTTKQVTKSTETSAPAGGREITVEATAYTAHPSENGTYGGRVLTAMGHDLTANPNMKVIAVDPKVIPLGSKVWVEGYGEAIAGDTGGAIKGNRIDVLVGSDGSANSWGRKSVKVKVIK
;
A
#
# COMPACT_ATOMS: atom_id res chain seq x y z
N MET A 1 17.19 -3.41 -42.16
CA MET A 1 16.25 -3.85 -41.08
C MET A 1 15.23 -2.74 -40.86
N LYS A 2 13.93 -3.04 -40.85
CA LYS A 2 12.86 -2.03 -40.65
C LYS A 2 12.76 -1.67 -39.17
N LYS A 3 12.82 -0.38 -38.82
CA LYS A 3 12.49 0.08 -37.47
C LYS A 3 10.96 0.05 -37.34
N LEU A 4 10.41 -0.82 -36.47
CA LEU A 4 9.03 -0.66 -36.04
C LEU A 4 8.96 0.59 -35.15
N LEU A 5 8.18 1.59 -35.54
CA LEU A 5 7.75 2.63 -34.61
C LEU A 5 6.72 1.98 -33.68
N GLY A 6 7.04 1.93 -32.39
CA GLY A 6 6.05 1.55 -31.38
C GLY A 6 4.97 2.61 -31.32
N ILE A 7 3.81 2.33 -31.92
CA ILE A 7 2.65 3.21 -31.84
C ILE A 7 2.19 3.22 -30.39
N ALA A 8 2.37 4.34 -29.70
CA ALA A 8 1.83 4.54 -28.36
C ALA A 8 0.32 4.78 -28.50
N THR A 9 -0.45 3.70 -28.61
CA THR A 9 -1.92 3.73 -28.67
C THR A 9 -2.44 4.24 -27.33
N ALA A 10 -2.59 5.56 -27.21
CA ALA A 10 -3.28 6.19 -26.11
C ALA A 10 -4.73 5.72 -26.15
N ALA A 11 -5.09 4.82 -25.22
CA ALA A 11 -6.46 4.38 -25.05
C ALA A 11 -7.32 5.61 -24.72
N VAL A 12 -8.28 5.91 -25.59
CA VAL A 12 -9.22 7.01 -25.37
C VAL A 12 -10.26 6.54 -24.37
N PHE A 13 -9.98 6.73 -23.08
CA PHE A 13 -10.92 6.47 -21.99
C PHE A 13 -12.15 7.37 -22.18
N GLY A 14 -13.29 6.76 -22.51
CA GLY A 14 -14.50 7.48 -22.85
C GLY A 14 -15.06 8.24 -21.65
N LEU A 15 -15.51 9.47 -21.84
CA LEU A 15 -16.33 10.16 -20.85
C LEU A 15 -17.76 9.62 -20.90
N GLY A 16 -17.95 8.40 -20.38
CA GLY A 16 -19.26 7.93 -19.95
C GLY A 16 -19.70 8.75 -18.74
N ILE A 17 -20.52 9.78 -18.96
CA ILE A 17 -21.08 10.60 -17.88
C ILE A 17 -22.30 9.85 -17.31
N PHE A 18 -22.04 8.88 -16.43
CA PHE A 18 -23.08 8.12 -15.75
C PHE A 18 -23.66 8.91 -14.58
N ALA A 19 -24.98 9.11 -14.59
CA ALA A 19 -25.68 9.85 -13.56
C ALA A 19 -26.32 8.93 -12.51
N GLY A 20 -26.04 9.17 -11.23
CA GLY A 20 -27.00 8.86 -10.16
C GLY A 20 -26.85 7.57 -9.35
N SER A 21 -25.84 6.71 -9.56
CA SER A 21 -25.52 5.64 -8.60
C SER A 21 -24.37 6.04 -7.66
N ALA A 22 -24.49 5.67 -6.38
CA ALA A 22 -23.49 5.99 -5.36
C ALA A 22 -22.22 5.15 -5.56
N LYS A 23 -21.08 5.82 -5.82
CA LYS A 23 -19.78 5.16 -6.03
C LYS A 23 -19.45 4.17 -4.91
N ALA A 24 -18.97 2.99 -5.28
CA ALA A 24 -18.41 2.01 -4.35
C ALA A 24 -17.27 2.60 -3.51
N GLU A 25 -17.17 2.14 -2.27
CA GLU A 25 -15.91 2.24 -1.56
C GLU A 25 -14.91 1.28 -2.20
N THR A 26 -13.88 1.84 -2.84
CA THR A 26 -12.76 1.10 -3.42
C THR A 26 -11.51 1.27 -2.56
N ILE A 27 -10.88 0.17 -2.17
CA ILE A 27 -9.61 0.16 -1.43
C ILE A 27 -8.48 -0.48 -2.24
N VAL A 28 -7.24 -0.09 -1.94
CA VAL A 28 -6.03 -0.80 -2.38
C VAL A 28 -5.88 -2.12 -1.62
N THR A 29 -5.56 -3.22 -2.32
CA THR A 29 -5.37 -4.56 -1.72
C THR A 29 -3.92 -5.03 -1.63
N THR A 30 -2.99 -4.41 -2.37
CA THR A 30 -1.55 -4.72 -2.34
C THR A 30 -0.80 -3.77 -1.40
N ASP A 31 0.36 -4.17 -0.88
CA ASP A 31 1.16 -3.36 0.06
C ASP A 31 1.46 -1.95 -0.47
N VAL A 32 1.87 -1.86 -1.74
CA VAL A 32 2.13 -0.59 -2.44
C VAL A 32 1.61 -0.64 -3.88
N LEU A 33 0.58 0.16 -4.18
CA LEU A 33 0.05 0.37 -5.52
C LEU A 33 0.66 1.61 -6.17
N ASN A 34 1.27 1.41 -7.33
CA ASN A 34 1.88 2.47 -8.13
C ASN A 34 0.81 3.27 -8.90
N VAL A 35 0.78 4.60 -8.69
CA VAL A 35 -0.15 5.54 -9.33
C VAL A 35 0.53 6.24 -10.50
N ARG A 36 -0.12 6.27 -11.66
CA ARG A 36 0.50 6.62 -12.95
C ARG A 36 -0.22 7.72 -13.72
N GLU A 37 0.53 8.39 -14.60
CA GLU A 37 0.02 9.47 -15.46
C GLU A 37 -0.88 8.95 -16.59
N ASN A 38 -0.69 7.70 -17.02
CA ASN A 38 -1.49 7.05 -18.06
C ASN A 38 -1.79 5.57 -17.67
N PRO A 39 -2.79 4.93 -18.29
CA PRO A 39 -3.16 3.53 -18.03
C PRO A 39 -2.20 2.52 -18.70
N THR A 40 -0.90 2.64 -18.43
CA THR A 40 0.14 1.70 -18.90
C THR A 40 1.28 1.57 -17.89
N VAL A 41 1.91 0.39 -17.80
CA VAL A 41 3.04 0.13 -16.88
C VAL A 41 4.34 0.84 -17.26
N GLU A 42 4.47 1.32 -18.50
CA GLU A 42 5.60 2.12 -18.97
C GLU A 42 5.43 3.63 -18.69
N SER A 43 4.22 4.06 -18.34
CA SER A 43 3.96 5.48 -18.09
C SER A 43 4.54 5.97 -16.77
N LYS A 44 4.83 7.27 -16.73
CA LYS A 44 5.40 7.99 -15.59
C LYS A 44 4.61 7.73 -14.30
N LEU A 45 5.35 7.38 -13.25
CA LEU A 45 4.82 7.29 -11.89
C LEU A 45 4.55 8.71 -11.36
N VAL A 46 3.33 8.95 -10.86
CA VAL A 46 2.89 10.23 -10.28
C VAL A 46 2.56 10.13 -8.79
N GLY A 47 2.52 8.91 -8.23
CA GLY A 47 2.36 8.68 -6.81
C GLY A 47 2.42 7.19 -6.44
N LYS A 48 2.23 6.91 -5.15
CA LYS A 48 2.07 5.55 -4.60
C LYS A 48 0.96 5.59 -3.55
N MET A 49 0.24 4.50 -3.39
CA MET A 49 -0.79 4.30 -2.36
C MET A 49 -0.53 2.99 -1.62
N LEU A 50 -0.85 2.95 -0.34
CA LEU A 50 -0.64 1.78 0.52
C LEU A 50 -1.89 0.91 0.59
N SER A 51 -1.72 -0.37 0.96
CA SER A 51 -2.84 -1.26 1.28
C SER A 51 -3.86 -0.59 2.23
N GLY A 52 -5.15 -0.78 1.98
CA GLY A 52 -6.25 -0.15 2.72
C GLY A 52 -6.47 1.34 2.44
N ASN A 53 -5.67 2.01 1.59
CA ASN A 53 -5.98 3.37 1.13
C ASN A 53 -7.26 3.37 0.29
N LYS A 54 -8.16 4.32 0.55
CA LYS A 54 -9.41 4.52 -0.21
C LYS A 54 -9.15 5.31 -1.50
N LEU A 55 -9.88 4.98 -2.57
CA LEU A 55 -9.74 5.56 -3.90
C LEU A 55 -11.01 6.31 -4.32
N ASP A 56 -10.91 7.57 -4.76
CA ASP A 56 -11.97 8.23 -5.55
C ASP A 56 -11.88 7.74 -7.00
N VAL A 57 -12.41 6.53 -7.26
CA VAL A 57 -12.48 5.94 -8.60
C VAL A 57 -13.47 6.71 -9.46
N ILE A 58 -13.03 7.19 -10.61
CA ILE A 58 -13.86 7.85 -11.62
C ILE A 58 -14.52 6.80 -12.51
N ASN A 59 -13.75 5.85 -13.03
CA ASN A 59 -14.19 4.74 -13.89
C ASN A 59 -13.11 3.64 -13.92
N THR A 60 -13.46 2.40 -14.27
CA THR A 60 -12.52 1.27 -14.39
C THR A 60 -12.71 0.55 -15.74
N GLU A 61 -11.75 0.71 -16.64
CA GLU A 61 -11.78 0.18 -18.01
C GLU A 61 -10.45 -0.51 -18.34
N ASN A 62 -10.48 -1.57 -19.15
CA ASN A 62 -9.28 -2.22 -19.70
C ASN A 62 -8.22 -2.64 -18.65
N GLY A 63 -8.64 -2.95 -17.42
CA GLY A 63 -7.77 -3.32 -16.30
C GLY A 63 -7.21 -2.15 -15.49
N TRP A 64 -7.57 -0.90 -15.80
CA TRP A 64 -7.11 0.30 -15.10
C TRP A 64 -8.26 1.08 -14.48
N ALA A 65 -8.16 1.36 -13.18
CA ALA A 65 -9.02 2.32 -12.51
C ALA A 65 -8.45 3.72 -12.71
N LYS A 66 -9.22 4.58 -13.39
CA LYS A 66 -8.99 6.03 -13.40
C LYS A 66 -9.44 6.56 -12.04
N ILE A 67 -8.55 7.24 -11.32
CA ILE A 67 -8.80 7.80 -9.99
C ILE A 67 -8.58 9.32 -9.97
N LYS A 68 -9.18 9.99 -8.99
CA LYS A 68 -8.90 11.40 -8.68
C LYS A 68 -7.87 11.49 -7.55
N LEU A 69 -6.66 11.97 -7.86
CA LEU A 69 -5.58 12.20 -6.89
C LEU A 69 -5.23 13.69 -6.84
N ASN A 70 -5.36 14.31 -5.67
CA ASN A 70 -5.04 15.73 -5.43
C ASN A 70 -5.69 16.68 -6.46
N GLY A 71 -6.95 16.38 -6.83
CA GLY A 71 -7.74 17.13 -7.80
C GLY A 71 -7.46 16.82 -9.28
N LYS A 72 -6.44 16.01 -9.61
CA LYS A 72 -6.09 15.59 -10.98
C LYS A 72 -6.53 14.16 -11.25
N GLU A 73 -6.69 13.80 -12.52
CA GLU A 73 -6.83 12.40 -12.93
C GLU A 73 -5.48 11.67 -12.87
N ALA A 74 -5.51 10.41 -12.47
CA ALA A 74 -4.38 9.48 -12.53
C ALA A 74 -4.92 8.04 -12.68
N PHE A 75 -4.05 7.05 -12.88
CA PHE A 75 -4.44 5.66 -13.13
C PHE A 75 -3.72 4.69 -12.20
N VAL A 76 -4.43 3.65 -11.75
CA VAL A 76 -3.88 2.49 -11.04
C VAL A 76 -4.35 1.20 -11.68
N SER A 77 -3.60 0.11 -11.55
CA SER A 77 -4.09 -1.20 -12.02
C SER A 77 -5.22 -1.69 -11.13
N ALA A 78 -6.35 -2.07 -11.73
CA ALA A 78 -7.56 -2.46 -11.03
C ALA A 78 -7.42 -3.82 -10.30
N GLU A 79 -6.48 -4.66 -10.75
CA GLU A 79 -6.16 -5.96 -10.13
C GLU A 79 -5.75 -5.83 -8.64
N PHE A 80 -5.22 -4.68 -8.25
CA PHE A 80 -4.78 -4.35 -6.89
C PHE A 80 -5.78 -3.44 -6.15
N THR A 81 -7.03 -3.41 -6.61
CA THR A 81 -8.12 -2.63 -6.01
C THR A 81 -9.34 -3.52 -5.77
N LYS A 82 -10.09 -3.24 -4.70
CA LYS A 82 -11.34 -3.95 -4.39
C LYS A 82 -12.45 -2.95 -4.11
N SER A 83 -13.47 -2.96 -4.97
CA SER A 83 -14.70 -2.18 -4.83
C SER A 83 -15.75 -2.97 -4.07
N THR A 84 -16.43 -2.31 -3.13
CA THR A 84 -17.49 -2.91 -2.31
C THR A 84 -18.83 -2.28 -2.65
N TYR A 85 -19.81 -3.11 -3.00
CA TYR A 85 -21.20 -2.74 -3.30
C TYR A 85 -22.17 -3.52 -2.41
N TYR A 86 -23.35 -2.94 -2.18
CA TYR A 86 -24.46 -3.53 -1.43
C TYR A 86 -25.72 -3.54 -2.31
N VAL A 87 -26.49 -4.63 -2.27
CA VAL A 87 -27.69 -4.79 -3.10
C VAL A 87 -28.87 -4.00 -2.51
N THR A 88 -29.48 -3.12 -3.31
CA THR A 88 -30.63 -2.30 -2.87
C THR A 88 -31.98 -2.98 -3.08
N ALA A 89 -32.09 -3.85 -4.10
CA ALA A 89 -33.32 -4.52 -4.50
C ALA A 89 -33.66 -5.73 -3.60
N GLY A 90 -34.95 -6.02 -3.40
CA GLY A 90 -35.42 -7.17 -2.62
C GLY A 90 -34.87 -8.51 -3.10
N ALA A 91 -34.78 -8.69 -4.42
CA ALA A 91 -34.04 -9.77 -5.06
C ALA A 91 -33.46 -9.29 -6.40
N LEU A 92 -32.19 -9.57 -6.65
CA LEU A 92 -31.42 -9.16 -7.83
C LEU A 92 -30.89 -10.42 -8.55
N ASN A 93 -31.25 -10.60 -9.82
CA ASN A 93 -30.77 -11.73 -10.61
C ASN A 93 -29.28 -11.54 -10.96
N VAL A 94 -28.45 -12.54 -10.65
CA VAL A 94 -27.08 -12.67 -11.18
C VAL A 94 -27.15 -13.37 -12.53
N ARG A 95 -26.45 -12.85 -13.53
CA ARG A 95 -26.55 -13.31 -14.93
C ARG A 95 -25.21 -13.74 -15.52
N ALA A 96 -25.28 -14.56 -16.57
CA ALA A 96 -24.14 -15.03 -17.34
C ALA A 96 -23.56 -14.01 -18.32
N GLY A 97 -24.27 -12.90 -18.59
CA GLY A 97 -23.79 -11.81 -19.43
C GLY A 97 -24.34 -10.44 -19.01
N ALA A 98 -23.71 -9.38 -19.51
CA ALA A 98 -24.09 -7.98 -19.30
C ALA A 98 -25.34 -7.56 -20.10
N ASN A 99 -26.45 -8.29 -19.95
CA ASN A 99 -27.74 -8.01 -20.59
C ASN A 99 -28.90 -8.75 -19.90
N THR A 100 -30.15 -8.33 -20.18
CA THR A 100 -31.39 -8.86 -19.59
C THR A 100 -31.80 -10.26 -20.07
N ASP A 101 -31.18 -10.75 -21.14
CA ASP A 101 -31.70 -11.91 -21.90
C ASP A 101 -30.83 -13.16 -21.67
N SER A 102 -29.63 -12.96 -21.12
CA SER A 102 -28.69 -14.00 -20.69
C SER A 102 -29.18 -14.81 -19.49
N GLU A 103 -28.69 -16.05 -19.40
CA GLU A 103 -28.98 -17.03 -18.35
C GLU A 103 -28.84 -16.42 -16.94
N ILE A 104 -29.80 -16.75 -16.06
CA ILE A 104 -29.76 -16.37 -14.64
C ILE A 104 -28.96 -17.43 -13.89
N LEU A 105 -27.72 -17.09 -13.50
CA LEU A 105 -26.83 -17.94 -12.72
C LEU A 105 -27.26 -18.10 -11.26
N GLY A 106 -28.04 -17.15 -10.74
CA GLY A 106 -28.53 -17.15 -9.36
C GLY A 106 -29.18 -15.83 -8.98
N LYS A 107 -29.28 -15.58 -7.67
CA LYS A 107 -29.84 -14.35 -7.11
C LYS A 107 -29.02 -13.87 -5.92
N LEU A 108 -29.07 -12.57 -5.70
CA LEU A 108 -28.71 -11.89 -4.45
C LEU A 108 -29.98 -11.28 -3.85
N ASN A 109 -30.01 -11.12 -2.53
CA ASN A 109 -31.08 -10.50 -1.77
C ASN A 109 -30.72 -9.06 -1.43
N LYS A 110 -31.68 -8.33 -0.86
CA LYS A 110 -31.40 -7.00 -0.30
C LYS A 110 -30.29 -7.07 0.76
N ASP A 111 -29.41 -6.08 0.73
CA ASP A 111 -28.27 -5.86 1.63
C ASP A 111 -27.12 -6.90 1.53
N ASP A 112 -27.21 -7.86 0.58
CA ASP A 112 -26.08 -8.73 0.20
C ASP A 112 -24.89 -7.88 -0.30
N VAL A 113 -23.68 -8.32 0.04
CA VAL A 113 -22.42 -7.63 -0.31
C VAL A 113 -21.78 -8.24 -1.56
N ILE A 114 -21.33 -7.38 -2.47
CA ILE A 114 -20.53 -7.74 -3.64
C ILE A 114 -19.17 -7.06 -3.51
N GLU A 115 -18.11 -7.87 -3.42
CA GLU A 115 -16.74 -7.40 -3.55
C GLU A 115 -16.22 -7.74 -4.96
N THR A 116 -15.58 -6.79 -5.65
CA THR A 116 -15.04 -7.04 -6.99
C THR A 116 -13.82 -6.20 -7.33
N THR A 117 -12.90 -6.78 -8.09
CA THR A 117 -11.75 -6.15 -8.76
C THR A 117 -12.09 -5.68 -10.19
N ASN A 118 -13.28 -6.01 -10.68
CA ASN A 118 -13.58 -6.08 -12.11
C ASN A 118 -14.45 -4.93 -12.62
N GLN A 119 -14.65 -4.94 -13.95
CA GLN A 119 -15.13 -3.81 -14.73
C GLN A 119 -16.64 -3.54 -14.57
N VAL A 120 -17.02 -2.29 -14.82
CA VAL A 120 -18.39 -1.93 -15.21
C VAL A 120 -18.45 -1.91 -16.73
N GLN A 121 -19.41 -2.62 -17.33
CA GLN A 121 -19.67 -2.59 -18.77
C GLN A 121 -21.17 -2.38 -19.00
N ASN A 122 -21.56 -1.33 -19.74
CA ASN A 122 -22.96 -1.05 -20.10
C ASN A 122 -23.93 -1.07 -18.89
N GLU A 123 -23.53 -0.48 -17.77
CA GLU A 123 -24.26 -0.48 -16.49
C GLU A 123 -24.42 -1.86 -15.81
N TRP A 124 -23.67 -2.88 -16.23
CA TRP A 124 -23.51 -4.14 -15.52
C TRP A 124 -22.16 -4.20 -14.79
N LEU A 125 -22.19 -4.58 -13.52
CA LEU A 125 -21.00 -4.89 -12.73
C LEU A 125 -20.62 -6.36 -12.94
N GLN A 126 -19.36 -6.60 -13.31
CA GLN A 126 -18.80 -7.94 -13.36
C GLN A 126 -18.16 -8.33 -12.01
N PHE A 127 -18.36 -9.56 -11.57
CA PHE A 127 -17.76 -10.11 -10.34
C PHE A 127 -17.61 -11.64 -10.42
N ASP A 128 -16.96 -12.28 -9.45
CA ASP A 128 -17.02 -13.73 -9.30
C ASP A 128 -18.27 -14.13 -8.51
N TYR A 129 -19.04 -15.07 -9.05
CA TYR A 129 -20.18 -15.67 -8.41
C TYR A 129 -20.03 -17.19 -8.42
N ASN A 130 -19.58 -17.75 -7.28
CA ASN A 130 -19.36 -19.18 -7.08
C ASN A 130 -18.36 -19.80 -8.08
N GLY A 131 -17.25 -19.11 -8.38
CA GLY A 131 -16.22 -19.57 -9.32
C GLY A 131 -16.60 -19.40 -10.79
N LYS A 132 -17.59 -18.57 -11.09
CA LYS A 132 -18.02 -18.18 -12.45
C LYS A 132 -18.08 -16.67 -12.57
N THR A 133 -17.78 -16.13 -13.75
CA THR A 133 -18.07 -14.73 -14.06
C THR A 133 -19.58 -14.46 -13.99
N GLY A 134 -19.99 -13.61 -13.06
CA GLY A 134 -21.37 -13.15 -12.90
C GLY A 134 -21.52 -11.66 -13.21
N TYR A 135 -22.73 -11.28 -13.65
CA TYR A 135 -23.11 -9.91 -13.96
C TYR A 135 -24.38 -9.50 -13.19
N VAL A 136 -24.40 -8.29 -12.64
CA VAL A 136 -25.58 -7.66 -12.02
C VAL A 136 -25.71 -6.20 -12.45
N HIS A 137 -26.93 -5.67 -12.46
CA HIS A 137 -27.24 -4.34 -13.00
C HIS A 137 -27.05 -3.23 -11.94
N MET A 138 -26.20 -2.25 -12.24
CA MET A 138 -25.69 -1.20 -11.34
C MET A 138 -26.76 -0.34 -10.63
N PRO A 139 -27.91 0.01 -11.25
CA PRO A 139 -29.01 0.70 -10.56
C PRO A 139 -29.62 -0.05 -9.35
N PHE A 140 -29.33 -1.34 -9.18
CA PHE A 140 -29.75 -2.12 -8.00
C PHE A 140 -28.63 -2.30 -6.96
N LEU A 141 -27.55 -1.51 -7.07
CA LEU A 141 -26.41 -1.51 -6.16
C LEU A 141 -26.18 -0.11 -5.57
N THR A 142 -25.52 -0.05 -4.41
CA THR A 142 -24.99 1.18 -3.81
C THR A 142 -23.61 0.92 -3.21
N GLY A 143 -22.73 1.92 -3.23
CA GLY A 143 -21.48 1.90 -2.46
C GLY A 143 -21.64 2.20 -0.98
N THR A 144 -22.80 2.68 -0.54
CA THR A 144 -23.08 3.02 0.86
C THR A 144 -23.52 1.76 1.63
N ALA A 145 -22.78 1.41 2.68
CA ALA A 145 -23.15 0.31 3.57
C ALA A 145 -24.54 0.53 4.20
N PRO A 146 -25.38 -0.52 4.33
CA PRO A 146 -26.69 -0.40 4.94
C PRO A 146 -26.56 -0.01 6.43
N VAL A 147 -27.40 0.91 6.88
CA VAL A 147 -27.47 1.28 8.30
C VAL A 147 -28.14 0.13 9.05
N ILE A 148 -27.34 -0.68 9.75
CA ILE A 148 -27.84 -1.73 10.63
C ILE A 148 -28.47 -1.07 11.85
N GLU A 149 -29.79 -0.84 11.79
CA GLU A 149 -30.59 -0.47 12.94
C GLU A 149 -30.48 -1.58 14.00
N LYS A 150 -29.73 -1.30 15.07
CA LYS A 150 -29.79 -2.11 16.29
C LYS A 150 -31.19 -1.98 16.87
N LYS A 151 -32.05 -2.96 16.58
CA LYS A 151 -33.30 -3.15 17.33
C LYS A 151 -32.95 -3.40 18.78
N GLU A 152 -33.14 -2.38 19.62
CA GLU A 152 -33.02 -2.52 21.06
C GLU A 152 -34.05 -3.56 21.51
N VAL A 153 -33.57 -4.63 22.16
CA VAL A 153 -34.44 -5.63 22.75
C VAL A 153 -35.04 -5.00 24.00
N VAL A 154 -36.25 -4.46 23.86
CA VAL A 154 -37.03 -3.90 24.97
C VAL A 154 -37.39 -5.04 25.93
N THR A 155 -36.52 -5.27 26.90
CA THR A 155 -36.77 -6.14 28.05
C THR A 155 -37.90 -5.52 28.85
N GLN A 156 -39.05 -6.18 28.90
CA GLN A 156 -40.19 -5.69 29.68
C GLN A 156 -39.88 -5.85 31.17
N GLU A 157 -39.87 -4.73 31.88
CA GLU A 157 -39.59 -4.67 33.32
C GLU A 157 -40.82 -5.15 34.10
N GLU A 158 -40.76 -6.35 34.67
CA GLU A 158 -41.83 -6.86 35.54
C GLU A 158 -41.93 -6.02 36.83
N ALA A 159 -43.16 -5.66 37.20
CA ALA A 159 -43.40 -4.66 38.25
C ALA A 159 -42.94 -5.13 39.65
N PRO A 160 -42.28 -4.26 40.44
CA PRO A 160 -41.64 -4.65 41.69
C PRO A 160 -42.64 -4.96 42.83
N VAL A 161 -42.63 -6.21 43.28
CA VAL A 161 -43.34 -6.65 44.50
C VAL A 161 -42.61 -6.10 45.74
N ARG A 162 -43.37 -5.50 46.67
CA ARG A 162 -42.83 -4.85 47.88
C ARG A 162 -42.60 -5.85 49.03
N VAL A 163 -41.42 -5.81 49.65
CA VAL A 163 -41.14 -6.39 50.99
C VAL A 163 -40.28 -5.40 51.79
N ASN A 164 -40.46 -5.35 53.13
CA ASN A 164 -40.03 -4.22 53.96
C ASN A 164 -38.85 -4.54 54.92
N THR A 165 -37.88 -3.61 55.01
CA THR A 165 -37.07 -3.27 56.22
C THR A 165 -36.18 -4.37 56.90
N PRO A 166 -35.25 -4.02 57.84
CA PRO A 166 -34.79 -2.70 58.29
C PRO A 166 -33.27 -2.45 58.11
N VAL A 167 -32.84 -1.20 58.34
CA VAL A 167 -31.42 -0.78 58.40
C VAL A 167 -30.77 -1.15 59.74
N LYS A 168 -29.48 -1.54 59.71
CA LYS A 168 -28.53 -1.35 60.84
C LYS A 168 -27.22 -0.71 60.36
N ASN A 169 -26.46 -0.16 61.31
CA ASN A 169 -25.58 0.99 61.08
C ASN A 169 -24.15 0.79 61.59
N ASN A 170 -23.13 1.15 60.78
CA ASN A 170 -21.79 1.61 61.19
C ASN A 170 -20.95 1.97 59.93
N LYS A 171 -19.92 2.84 59.89
CA LYS A 171 -19.63 4.20 60.44
C LYS A 171 -18.10 4.48 60.35
N VAL A 172 -17.63 5.24 59.33
CA VAL A 172 -16.33 6.00 59.28
C VAL A 172 -15.05 5.11 59.29
N VAL A 173 -13.79 5.41 58.88
CA VAL A 173 -12.95 6.54 58.35
C VAL A 173 -12.46 6.18 56.91
N LYS A 174 -12.13 7.03 55.91
CA LYS A 174 -11.97 8.50 55.69
C LYS A 174 -10.58 9.17 55.86
N SER A 175 -9.52 8.69 55.20
CA SER A 175 -8.22 9.41 54.97
C SER A 175 -7.66 9.04 53.57
N LYS A 176 -7.14 9.89 52.65
CA LYS A 176 -6.34 11.16 52.68
C LYS A 176 -4.94 10.99 53.30
N GLU A 177 -3.82 11.48 52.75
CA GLU A 177 -3.51 12.14 51.45
C GLU A 177 -1.96 12.27 51.29
N SER A 178 -1.44 12.41 50.05
CA SER A 178 -0.23 13.20 49.64
C SER A 178 1.18 12.93 50.30
N VAL A 179 2.39 13.39 49.87
CA VAL A 179 3.02 13.87 48.58
C VAL A 179 4.58 13.97 48.72
N LYS A 180 5.33 13.92 47.59
CA LYS A 180 6.69 14.48 47.28
C LYS A 180 8.04 13.75 47.55
N ASN A 181 8.94 14.02 46.58
CA ASN A 181 10.41 14.14 46.52
C ASN A 181 11.30 13.92 47.77
N VAL A 182 12.53 13.43 47.52
CA VAL A 182 13.79 14.26 47.59
C VAL A 182 14.72 13.87 46.41
N GLU A 183 15.62 14.78 46.03
CA GLU A 183 16.62 14.72 44.93
C GLU A 183 18.04 14.90 45.52
N SER A 184 19.11 14.28 44.98
CA SER A 184 20.48 14.84 44.88
C SER A 184 21.63 13.88 44.52
N SER A 185 22.67 14.49 43.90
CA SER A 185 24.13 14.23 44.00
C SER A 185 24.86 13.10 43.23
N LYS A 186 26.12 13.45 42.92
CA LYS A 186 27.25 12.79 42.21
C LYS A 186 28.47 12.89 43.17
N PRO A 187 29.74 12.51 42.86
CA PRO A 187 30.35 11.89 41.66
C PRO A 187 31.41 10.78 41.95
N VAL A 188 32.27 10.44 40.95
CA VAL A 188 33.73 10.09 41.03
C VAL A 188 34.22 8.69 40.58
N ALA A 189 35.30 8.72 39.78
CA ALA A 189 36.38 7.74 39.51
C ALA A 189 36.23 6.47 38.62
N LYS A 190 37.10 6.50 37.59
CA LYS A 190 37.65 5.44 36.72
C LYS A 190 37.94 4.05 37.34
N GLN A 191 37.77 3.02 36.52
CA GLN A 191 38.76 1.94 36.34
C GLN A 191 38.82 1.48 34.86
N GLN A 192 39.76 0.61 34.48
CA GLN A 192 40.24 0.46 33.09
C GLN A 192 40.47 -1.01 32.68
N SER A 193 40.18 -1.34 31.41
CA SER A 193 40.32 -2.66 30.73
C SER A 193 39.37 -3.76 31.26
N THR A 194 38.94 -4.79 30.50
CA THR A 194 39.57 -5.46 29.34
C THR A 194 38.63 -5.77 28.15
N THR A 195 39.26 -5.88 26.98
CA THR A 195 38.83 -6.49 25.70
C THR A 195 37.79 -7.64 25.74
N LYS A 196 36.77 -7.55 24.86
CA LYS A 196 36.59 -8.52 23.75
C LYS A 196 35.61 -8.07 22.65
N GLN A 197 36.03 -8.33 21.40
CA GLN A 197 35.24 -8.53 20.18
C GLN A 197 34.17 -7.48 19.79
N VAL A 198 34.65 -6.46 19.08
CA VAL A 198 33.92 -5.90 17.92
C VAL A 198 33.68 -7.02 16.90
N THR A 199 32.45 -7.18 16.42
CA THR A 199 32.13 -8.12 15.33
C THR A 199 32.68 -7.60 14.00
N LYS A 200 33.72 -8.28 13.50
CA LYS A 200 34.34 -8.01 12.19
C LYS A 200 33.28 -8.20 11.09
N SER A 201 32.92 -7.11 10.41
CA SER A 201 32.07 -7.15 9.22
C SER A 201 32.72 -8.00 8.13
N THR A 202 32.00 -9.00 7.63
CA THR A 202 32.50 -9.90 6.59
C THR A 202 32.66 -9.15 5.28
N GLU A 203 33.89 -9.07 4.76
CA GLU A 203 34.14 -8.66 3.38
C GLU A 203 33.70 -9.80 2.45
N THR A 204 32.43 -9.82 2.07
CA THR A 204 31.89 -10.82 1.14
C THR A 204 32.55 -10.66 -0.23
N SER A 205 33.51 -11.53 -0.53
CA SER A 205 34.19 -11.63 -1.82
C SER A 205 33.19 -11.71 -2.98
N ALA A 206 33.46 -10.99 -4.07
CA ALA A 206 32.54 -10.85 -5.20
C ALA A 206 32.07 -12.22 -5.74
N PRO A 207 30.76 -12.54 -5.72
CA PRO A 207 30.25 -13.88 -6.01
C PRO A 207 30.58 -14.36 -7.44
N ALA A 208 30.65 -15.68 -7.62
CA ALA A 208 30.96 -16.29 -8.91
C ALA A 208 29.75 -16.25 -9.86
N GLY A 209 29.99 -15.86 -11.11
CA GLY A 209 28.95 -15.68 -12.12
C GLY A 209 28.20 -14.34 -12.02
N GLY A 210 27.07 -14.26 -12.73
CA GLY A 210 26.29 -13.03 -12.90
C GLY A 210 26.80 -12.11 -14.02
N ARG A 211 26.00 -11.11 -14.39
CA ARG A 211 26.43 -10.05 -15.34
C ARG A 211 27.15 -8.97 -14.56
N GLU A 212 28.45 -8.80 -14.80
CA GLU A 212 29.22 -7.68 -14.25
C GLU A 212 29.04 -6.40 -15.09
N ILE A 213 28.88 -5.26 -14.41
CA ILE A 213 28.74 -3.93 -15.01
C ILE A 213 29.51 -2.93 -14.14
N THR A 214 30.35 -2.08 -14.75
CA THR A 214 30.95 -0.92 -14.05
C THR A 214 29.97 0.26 -14.11
N VAL A 215 29.72 0.89 -12.96
CA VAL A 215 28.76 2.00 -12.81
C VAL A 215 29.34 3.13 -11.97
N GLU A 216 28.83 4.35 -12.14
CA GLU A 216 28.95 5.39 -11.11
C GLU A 216 27.99 5.05 -9.96
N ALA A 217 28.49 4.97 -8.73
CA ALA A 217 27.68 4.88 -7.53
C ALA A 217 27.77 6.15 -6.69
N THR A 218 26.61 6.65 -6.27
CA THR A 218 26.45 7.57 -5.13
C THR A 218 25.75 6.83 -3.97
N ALA A 219 25.44 7.52 -2.88
CA ALA A 219 24.58 7.00 -1.81
C ALA A 219 23.49 8.00 -1.43
N TYR A 220 22.36 7.45 -0.96
CA TYR A 220 21.20 8.20 -0.48
C TYR A 220 20.74 7.65 0.88
N THR A 221 19.95 8.43 1.63
CA THR A 221 19.41 7.98 2.91
C THR A 221 17.91 7.70 2.82
N ALA A 222 17.36 7.11 3.88
CA ALA A 222 15.91 6.95 4.05
C ALA A 222 15.19 8.25 4.49
N HIS A 223 15.83 9.43 4.43
CA HIS A 223 15.28 10.64 5.03
C HIS A 223 14.09 11.22 4.23
N PRO A 224 12.97 11.57 4.89
CA PRO A 224 11.77 12.14 4.25
C PRO A 224 12.00 13.33 3.32
N SER A 225 12.95 14.21 3.64
CA SER A 225 13.24 15.41 2.83
C SER A 225 13.97 15.13 1.52
N GLU A 226 14.65 13.99 1.40
CA GLU A 226 15.38 13.60 0.19
C GLU A 226 14.46 12.84 -0.80
N ASN A 227 13.51 12.07 -0.27
CA ASN A 227 12.73 11.09 -1.03
C ASN A 227 11.26 11.45 -1.21
N GLY A 228 10.72 12.35 -0.37
CA GLY A 228 9.27 12.51 -0.18
C GLY A 228 8.66 11.36 0.62
N THR A 229 7.38 11.50 0.99
CA THR A 229 6.67 10.49 1.80
C THR A 229 5.28 10.15 1.26
N TYR A 230 4.90 8.89 1.41
CA TYR A 230 3.59 8.35 1.09
C TYR A 230 2.97 7.81 2.39
N GLY A 231 1.93 8.48 2.91
CA GLY A 231 1.37 8.15 4.23
C GLY A 231 2.37 8.29 5.38
N GLY A 232 3.34 9.21 5.29
CA GLY A 232 4.42 9.39 6.27
C GLY A 232 5.60 8.42 6.11
N ARG A 233 5.58 7.51 5.14
CA ARG A 233 6.61 6.48 4.91
C ARG A 233 7.44 6.80 3.66
N VAL A 234 8.74 6.53 3.71
CA VAL A 234 9.64 6.60 2.56
C VAL A 234 9.65 5.24 1.88
N LEU A 235 9.19 5.17 0.62
CA LEU A 235 8.94 3.91 -0.10
C LEU A 235 9.78 3.81 -1.37
N THR A 236 10.52 2.72 -1.54
CA THR A 236 11.27 2.44 -2.77
C THR A 236 10.35 2.23 -3.98
N ALA A 237 10.86 2.23 -5.21
CA ALA A 237 10.10 1.90 -6.42
C ALA A 237 9.34 0.54 -6.34
N MET A 238 9.90 -0.45 -5.65
CA MET A 238 9.26 -1.74 -5.34
C MET A 238 8.37 -1.73 -4.08
N GLY A 239 8.27 -0.60 -3.38
CA GLY A 239 7.39 -0.43 -2.22
C GLY A 239 8.01 -0.80 -0.87
N HIS A 240 9.31 -1.05 -0.77
CA HIS A 240 9.94 -1.33 0.52
C HIS A 240 9.93 -0.08 1.40
N ASP A 241 9.48 -0.23 2.66
CA ASP A 241 9.44 0.85 3.64
C ASP A 241 10.82 1.09 4.26
N LEU A 242 11.48 2.16 3.82
CA LEU A 242 12.78 2.59 4.31
C LEU A 242 12.68 3.38 5.62
N THR A 243 11.51 3.91 5.99
CA THR A 243 11.31 4.57 7.29
C THR A 243 11.33 3.52 8.41
N ALA A 244 10.75 2.34 8.17
CA ALA A 244 10.92 1.19 9.06
C ALA A 244 12.29 0.49 8.91
N ASN A 245 12.89 0.51 7.71
CA ASN A 245 14.12 -0.23 7.40
C ASN A 245 15.24 0.66 6.80
N PRO A 246 15.77 1.66 7.51
CA PRO A 246 16.72 2.63 6.97
C PRO A 246 18.10 2.04 6.60
N ASN A 247 18.39 0.83 7.06
CA ASN A 247 19.61 0.08 6.75
C ASN A 247 19.35 -1.10 5.79
N MET A 248 18.19 -1.14 5.11
CA MET A 248 17.89 -2.19 4.14
C MET A 248 18.91 -2.17 3.00
N LYS A 249 19.33 -3.35 2.54
CA LYS A 249 20.24 -3.47 1.39
C LYS A 249 19.47 -3.31 0.08
N VAL A 250 19.12 -2.07 -0.24
CA VAL A 250 18.49 -1.66 -1.50
C VAL A 250 19.41 -0.71 -2.26
N ILE A 251 19.42 -0.82 -3.58
CA ILE A 251 19.99 0.18 -4.48
C ILE A 251 18.91 0.73 -5.43
N ALA A 252 19.05 2.01 -5.78
CA ALA A 252 18.35 2.65 -6.88
C ALA A 252 19.08 2.39 -8.20
N VAL A 253 18.33 2.08 -9.26
CA VAL A 253 18.88 1.69 -10.58
C VAL A 253 18.14 2.34 -11.75
N ASP A 254 18.71 2.23 -12.96
CA ASP A 254 17.94 2.28 -14.19
C ASP A 254 17.40 0.87 -14.53
N PRO A 255 16.08 0.64 -14.54
CA PRO A 255 15.48 -0.67 -14.85
C PRO A 255 15.88 -1.25 -16.22
N LYS A 256 16.34 -0.42 -17.16
CA LYS A 256 16.81 -0.85 -18.49
C LYS A 256 18.24 -1.42 -18.47
N VAL A 257 19.00 -1.19 -17.40
CA VAL A 257 20.38 -1.67 -17.22
C VAL A 257 20.42 -2.80 -16.19
N ILE A 258 19.75 -2.63 -15.06
CA ILE A 258 19.55 -3.63 -14.00
C ILE A 258 18.04 -3.69 -13.71
N PRO A 259 17.33 -4.78 -14.05
CA PRO A 259 15.89 -4.89 -13.79
C PRO A 259 15.56 -4.80 -12.30
N LEU A 260 14.44 -4.16 -11.97
CA LEU A 260 13.94 -4.13 -10.60
C LEU A 260 13.65 -5.56 -10.10
N GLY A 261 13.92 -5.79 -8.81
CA GLY A 261 13.81 -7.10 -8.16
C GLY A 261 15.03 -7.99 -8.34
N SER A 262 15.99 -7.63 -9.19
CA SER A 262 17.26 -8.35 -9.30
C SER A 262 18.02 -8.31 -7.97
N LYS A 263 18.63 -9.43 -7.57
CA LYS A 263 19.70 -9.39 -6.58
C LYS A 263 20.97 -8.87 -7.23
N VAL A 264 21.79 -8.18 -6.45
CA VAL A 264 23.08 -7.67 -6.89
C VAL A 264 24.11 -7.84 -5.79
N TRP A 265 25.38 -7.92 -6.18
CA TRP A 265 26.51 -7.60 -5.30
C TRP A 265 27.16 -6.32 -5.82
N VAL A 266 27.42 -5.37 -4.92
CA VAL A 266 28.01 -4.06 -5.22
C VAL A 266 29.35 -3.95 -4.50
N GLU A 267 30.41 -3.65 -5.24
CA GLU A 267 31.76 -3.52 -4.73
C GLU A 267 31.86 -2.48 -3.60
N GLY A 268 32.40 -2.90 -2.45
CA GLY A 268 32.47 -2.08 -1.23
C GLY A 268 31.16 -1.92 -0.44
N TYR A 269 30.02 -2.41 -0.93
CA TYR A 269 28.71 -2.32 -0.25
C TYR A 269 28.10 -3.69 0.09
N GLY A 270 28.46 -4.75 -0.65
CA GLY A 270 27.97 -6.13 -0.45
C GLY A 270 26.71 -6.45 -1.26
N GLU A 271 25.99 -7.48 -0.83
CA GLU A 271 24.75 -7.90 -1.49
C GLU A 271 23.58 -6.93 -1.22
N ALA A 272 22.71 -6.77 -2.23
CA ALA A 272 21.55 -5.88 -2.20
C ALA A 272 20.47 -6.29 -3.21
N ILE A 273 19.32 -5.63 -3.12
CA ILE A 273 18.20 -5.72 -4.08
C ILE A 273 18.20 -4.45 -4.95
N ALA A 274 18.04 -4.62 -6.26
CA ALA A 274 17.68 -3.53 -7.17
C ALA A 274 16.20 -3.13 -6.93
N GLY A 275 15.95 -2.46 -5.81
CA GLY A 275 14.61 -2.23 -5.27
C GLY A 275 14.02 -0.85 -5.51
N ASP A 276 14.79 0.07 -6.09
CA ASP A 276 14.43 1.50 -6.18
C ASP A 276 14.82 2.17 -7.50
N THR A 277 14.33 3.38 -7.76
CA THR A 277 14.64 4.19 -8.95
C THR A 277 14.69 5.68 -8.63
N GLY A 278 15.79 6.35 -8.95
CA GLY A 278 15.90 7.81 -8.85
C GLY A 278 15.68 8.53 -10.20
N GLY A 279 15.27 9.81 -10.14
CA GLY A 279 15.17 10.65 -11.35
C GLY A 279 16.50 10.81 -12.09
N ALA A 280 17.59 11.05 -11.34
CA ALA A 280 18.95 11.20 -11.85
C ALA A 280 19.72 9.87 -12.03
N ILE A 281 19.09 8.72 -11.72
CA ILE A 281 19.69 7.39 -11.81
C ILE A 281 19.30 6.76 -13.13
N LYS A 282 20.16 6.92 -14.14
CA LYS A 282 19.92 6.57 -15.55
C LYS A 282 21.20 5.98 -16.16
N GLY A 283 21.05 5.00 -17.05
CA GLY A 283 22.19 4.28 -17.63
C GLY A 283 23.04 3.56 -16.59
N ASN A 284 24.36 3.58 -16.74
CA ASN A 284 25.32 2.93 -15.83
C ASN A 284 25.57 3.78 -14.55
N ARG A 285 24.50 4.14 -13.84
CA ARG A 285 24.56 4.82 -12.54
C ARG A 285 23.63 4.12 -11.54
N ILE A 286 24.06 4.06 -10.28
CA ILE A 286 23.27 3.57 -9.15
C ILE A 286 23.34 4.56 -7.97
N ASP A 287 22.41 4.40 -7.02
CA ASP A 287 22.48 5.01 -5.69
C ASP A 287 22.32 3.91 -4.63
N VAL A 288 23.18 3.85 -3.61
CA VAL A 288 23.10 2.82 -2.55
C VAL A 288 22.45 3.38 -1.28
N LEU A 289 21.51 2.64 -0.68
CA LEU A 289 20.86 3.08 0.56
C LEU A 289 21.81 2.94 1.75
N VAL A 290 21.95 4.01 2.54
CA VAL A 290 22.72 4.01 3.80
C VAL A 290 21.93 4.68 4.93
N GLY A 291 22.12 4.19 6.16
CA GLY A 291 21.33 4.61 7.31
C GLY A 291 21.63 6.00 7.90
N SER A 292 22.54 6.78 7.31
CA SER A 292 22.83 8.16 7.76
C SER A 292 23.62 8.98 6.74
N ASP A 293 23.47 10.30 6.80
CA ASP A 293 24.16 11.30 5.97
C ASP A 293 25.69 11.17 6.11
N GLY A 294 26.18 10.88 7.32
CA GLY A 294 27.61 10.61 7.57
C GLY A 294 28.12 9.39 6.80
N SER A 295 27.28 8.37 6.65
CA SER A 295 27.57 7.19 5.81
C SER A 295 27.53 7.53 4.32
N ALA A 296 26.60 8.39 3.88
CA ALA A 296 26.50 8.83 2.48
C ALA A 296 27.71 9.67 2.06
N ASN A 297 28.11 10.62 2.91
CA ASN A 297 29.31 11.44 2.73
C ASN A 297 30.59 10.58 2.73
N SER A 298 30.66 9.56 3.59
CA SER A 298 31.79 8.61 3.63
C SER A 298 31.79 7.62 2.45
N TRP A 299 30.63 7.35 1.84
CA TRP A 299 30.53 6.56 0.62
C TRP A 299 31.00 7.34 -0.62
N GLY A 300 30.59 8.60 -0.74
CA GLY A 300 30.98 9.52 -1.82
C GLY A 300 30.41 9.17 -3.20
N ARG A 301 30.93 9.83 -4.24
CA ARG A 301 30.76 9.41 -5.65
C ARG A 301 31.99 8.61 -6.06
N LYS A 302 31.80 7.40 -6.60
CA LYS A 302 32.90 6.55 -7.09
C LYS A 302 32.45 5.58 -8.18
N SER A 303 33.39 5.13 -8.99
CA SER A 303 33.18 4.03 -9.94
C SER A 303 33.27 2.70 -9.19
N VAL A 304 32.31 1.79 -9.39
CA VAL A 304 32.24 0.48 -8.72
C VAL A 304 31.78 -0.60 -9.69
N LYS A 305 32.16 -1.85 -9.41
CA LYS A 305 31.59 -3.05 -10.05
C LYS A 305 30.28 -3.45 -9.38
N VAL A 306 29.29 -3.78 -10.21
CA VAL A 306 28.04 -4.43 -9.81
C VAL A 306 27.92 -5.75 -10.54
N LYS A 307 27.68 -6.84 -9.80
CA LYS A 307 27.31 -8.14 -10.36
C LYS A 307 25.82 -8.36 -10.19
N VAL A 308 25.09 -8.58 -11.28
CA VAL A 308 23.68 -8.96 -11.24
C VAL A 308 23.56 -10.47 -11.05
N ILE A 309 22.91 -10.86 -9.95
CA ILE A 309 22.71 -12.24 -9.48
C ILE A 309 21.21 -12.53 -9.57
N LYS A 310 20.80 -13.74 -9.92
CA LYS A 310 19.37 -14.12 -9.96
C LYS A 310 18.84 -14.46 -8.56
#